data_AF-A0A6C0CL73-F1
#
_entry.id   AF-A0A6C0CL73-F1
#
_cell.length_a   1.000
_cell.length_b   1.000
_cell.length_c   1.000
_cell.angle_alpha   90.00
_cell.angle_beta   90.00
_cell.angle_gamma   90.00
#
_symmetry.space_group_name_H-M   'P 1'
#
loop_
_entity.id
_entity.type
_entity.pdbx_description
1 polymer ?
#
loop_
_entity_poly.entity_id
_entity_poly.type
_entity_poly.pdbx_seq_one_letter_code
_entity_poly.pdbx_strand_id
1 'polypeptide(L)'
;MTLYMHMTEWIEGIIKHAETELGLLGLDQTNLGPLIVDFIKNLQQTLGNQPTAMKSVLKTTANLVDGKPVAPITETDFVDDKCTRCSYIYKSEDGKYYNDQAVVFKKSYDDPSSQYMYQGQQRSKQEITLPYVLREEIVLIP
;
A
#
# COMPACT_ATOMS: atom_id res chain seq x y z
N MET A 1 -30.68 18.05 2.19
CA MET A 1 -30.96 17.43 3.49
C MET A 1 -30.88 15.91 3.42
N THR A 2 -31.54 15.26 2.45
CA THR A 2 -31.55 13.79 2.26
C THR A 2 -30.16 13.18 1.98
N LEU A 3 -29.33 13.84 1.18
CA LEU A 3 -27.93 13.42 0.94
C LEU A 3 -27.08 13.47 2.21
N TYR A 4 -27.31 14.45 3.09
CA TYR A 4 -26.55 14.60 4.33
C TYR A 4 -26.93 13.50 5.34
N MET A 5 -28.21 13.13 5.41
CA MET A 5 -28.71 12.03 6.25
C MET A 5 -28.17 10.66 5.81
N HIS A 6 -28.19 10.35 4.50
CA HIS A 6 -27.58 9.12 3.99
C HIS A 6 -26.06 9.07 4.23
N MET A 7 -25.41 10.24 4.31
CA MET A 7 -23.98 10.31 4.58
C MET A 7 -23.64 10.02 6.06
N THR A 8 -24.43 10.53 7.01
CA THR A 8 -24.22 10.22 8.44
C THR A 8 -24.49 8.75 8.75
N GLU A 9 -25.54 8.17 8.16
CA GLU A 9 -25.89 6.76 8.39
C GLU A 9 -24.80 5.78 7.93
N TRP A 10 -24.13 6.07 6.81
CA TRP A 10 -23.09 5.19 6.29
C TRP A 10 -21.87 5.12 7.22
N ILE A 11 -21.33 6.27 7.64
CA ILE A 11 -20.14 6.28 8.49
C ILE A 11 -20.46 5.74 9.89
N GLU A 12 -21.64 6.06 10.45
CA GLU A 12 -22.09 5.48 11.73
C GLU A 12 -22.17 3.95 11.66
N GLY A 13 -22.67 3.40 10.56
CA GLY A 13 -22.68 1.95 10.32
C GLY A 13 -21.28 1.34 10.29
N ILE A 14 -20.33 1.98 9.61
CA ILE A 14 -18.92 1.53 9.54
C ILE A 14 -18.24 1.61 10.92
N ILE A 15 -18.44 2.69 11.66
CA ILE A 15 -17.85 2.86 12.99
C ILE A 15 -18.42 1.83 13.96
N LYS A 16 -19.74 1.63 13.98
CA LYS A 16 -20.37 0.60 14.83
C LYS A 16 -19.87 -0.80 14.51
N HIS A 17 -19.72 -1.11 13.22
CA HIS A 17 -19.13 -2.39 12.79
C HIS A 17 -17.69 -2.54 13.30
N ALA A 18 -16.84 -1.51 13.11
CA ALA A 18 -15.47 -1.53 13.57
C ALA A 18 -15.36 -1.69 15.10
N GLU A 19 -16.14 -0.94 15.88
CA GLU A 19 -16.18 -1.06 17.35
C GLU A 19 -16.58 -2.47 17.80
N THR A 20 -17.56 -3.08 17.12
CA THR A 20 -18.00 -4.46 17.40
C THR A 20 -16.87 -5.46 17.15
N GLU A 21 -16.25 -5.43 15.97
CA GLU A 21 -15.16 -6.36 15.62
C GLU A 21 -13.93 -6.17 16.52
N LEU A 22 -13.57 -4.93 16.82
CA LEU A 22 -12.46 -4.61 17.73
C LEU A 22 -12.74 -5.08 19.16
N GLY A 23 -13.99 -5.00 19.63
CA GLY A 23 -14.42 -5.56 20.91
C GLY A 23 -14.36 -7.08 20.94
N LEU A 24 -14.74 -7.76 19.85
CA LEU A 24 -14.60 -9.22 19.73
C LEU A 24 -13.13 -9.68 19.77
N LEU A 25 -12.20 -8.85 19.29
CA LEU A 25 -10.76 -9.09 19.38
C LEU A 25 -10.14 -8.65 20.73
N GLY A 26 -10.92 -8.05 21.63
CA GLY A 26 -10.43 -7.46 22.89
C GLY A 26 -9.52 -6.25 22.70
N LEU A 27 -9.48 -5.66 21.51
CA LEU A 27 -8.65 -4.51 21.19
C LEU A 27 -9.23 -3.21 21.75
N ASP A 28 -10.53 -3.19 22.06
CA ASP A 28 -11.22 -2.11 22.78
C ASP A 28 -10.66 -1.89 24.20
N GLN A 29 -10.05 -2.91 24.80
CA GLN A 29 -9.37 -2.83 26.10
C GLN A 29 -7.93 -2.29 25.99
N THR A 30 -7.48 -1.97 24.77
CA THR A 30 -6.14 -1.43 24.50
C THR A 30 -6.26 -0.06 23.83
N ASN A 31 -5.15 0.67 23.75
CA ASN A 31 -5.12 1.94 23.00
C ASN A 31 -5.29 1.75 21.48
N LEU A 32 -5.20 0.51 20.96
CA LEU A 32 -5.34 0.23 19.53
C LEU A 32 -6.78 0.35 19.05
N GLY A 33 -7.76 -0.09 19.85
CA GLY A 33 -9.18 0.00 19.48
C GLY A 33 -9.63 1.44 19.19
N PRO A 34 -9.50 2.36 20.17
CA PRO A 34 -9.81 3.78 19.98
C PRO A 34 -8.99 4.41 18.84
N LEU A 35 -7.70 4.09 18.71
CA LEU A 35 -6.84 4.61 17.65
C LEU A 35 -7.37 4.27 16.25
N ILE A 36 -7.78 3.02 16.02
CA ILE A 36 -8.32 2.58 14.72
C ILE A 36 -9.63 3.30 14.42
N VAL A 37 -10.54 3.37 15.41
CA VAL A 37 -11.84 4.05 15.25
C VAL A 37 -11.66 5.53 14.93
N ASP A 38 -10.79 6.23 15.66
CA ASP A 38 -10.51 7.65 15.45
C ASP A 38 -9.84 7.88 14.09
N PHE A 39 -8.96 6.98 13.67
CA PHE A 39 -8.36 7.04 12.33
C PHE A 39 -9.41 6.92 11.21
N ILE A 40 -10.38 6.00 11.33
CA ILE A 40 -11.48 5.87 10.36
C ILE A 40 -12.33 7.15 10.33
N LYS A 41 -12.67 7.72 11.50
CA LYS A 41 -13.42 8.98 11.60
C LYS A 41 -12.68 10.13 10.94
N ASN A 42 -11.38 10.27 11.21
CA ASN A 42 -10.54 11.33 10.65
C ASN A 42 -10.40 11.20 9.13
N LEU A 43 -10.25 9.98 8.61
CA LEU A 43 -10.26 9.73 7.17
C LEU A 43 -11.58 10.14 6.52
N GLN A 44 -12.72 9.80 7.15
CA GLN A 44 -14.03 10.16 6.63
C GLN A 44 -14.26 11.68 6.69
N GLN A 45 -13.86 12.36 7.77
CA GLN A 45 -13.98 13.82 7.87
C GLN A 45 -13.15 14.53 6.80
N THR A 46 -11.98 13.99 6.47
CA THR A 46 -11.07 14.60 5.49
C THR A 46 -11.50 14.35 4.05
N LEU A 47 -11.93 13.12 3.73
CA LEU A 47 -12.21 12.68 2.35
C LEU A 47 -13.70 12.63 2.02
N GLY A 48 -14.57 12.83 3.01
CA GLY A 48 -15.98 12.49 2.93
C GLY A 48 -16.21 10.98 2.86
N ASN A 49 -17.45 10.61 2.53
CA ASN A 49 -17.84 9.21 2.35
C ASN A 49 -17.38 8.65 1.01
N GLN A 50 -16.06 8.58 0.83
CA GLN A 50 -15.41 8.07 -0.38
C GLN A 50 -14.60 6.82 -0.03
N PRO A 51 -15.23 5.63 0.05
CA PRO A 51 -14.58 4.41 0.51
C PRO A 51 -13.31 4.07 -0.27
N THR A 52 -13.33 4.27 -1.59
CA THR A 52 -12.18 4.03 -2.47
C THR A 52 -11.01 4.95 -2.14
N ALA A 53 -11.27 6.24 -1.86
CA ALA A 53 -10.24 7.19 -1.48
C ALA A 53 -9.65 6.85 -0.10
N MET A 54 -10.50 6.51 0.88
CA MET A 54 -10.06 6.07 2.21
C MET A 54 -9.15 4.84 2.13
N LYS A 55 -9.54 3.83 1.32
CA LYS A 55 -8.72 2.63 1.09
C LYS A 55 -7.40 2.95 0.38
N SER A 56 -7.39 3.91 -0.54
CA SER A 56 -6.16 4.37 -1.19
C SER A 56 -5.18 5.01 -0.20
N VAL A 57 -5.68 5.78 0.77
CA VAL A 57 -4.85 6.34 1.84
C VAL A 57 -4.29 5.24 2.72
N LEU A 58 -5.08 4.23 3.10
CA LEU A 58 -4.58 3.07 3.84
C LEU A 58 -3.40 2.38 3.13
N LYS A 59 -3.52 2.16 1.81
CA LYS A 59 -2.44 1.60 1.00
C LYS A 59 -1.20 2.50 0.98
N THR A 60 -1.41 3.81 0.87
CA THR A 60 -0.32 4.81 0.89
C THR A 60 0.41 4.79 2.24
N THR A 61 -0.34 4.77 3.34
CA THR A 61 0.22 4.68 4.70
C THR A 61 1.00 3.39 4.89
N ALA A 62 0.47 2.24 4.44
CA ALA A 62 1.19 0.97 4.50
C ALA A 62 2.53 1.03 3.76
N ASN A 63 2.54 1.56 2.53
CA ASN A 63 3.77 1.74 1.76
C ASN A 63 4.77 2.67 2.48
N LEU A 64 4.31 3.76 3.09
CA LEU A 64 5.19 4.67 3.84
C LEU A 64 5.79 4.01 5.08
N VAL A 65 5.02 3.17 5.79
CA VAL A 65 5.52 2.37 6.92
C VAL A 65 6.62 1.40 6.47
N ASP A 66 6.46 0.80 5.28
CA ASP A 66 7.47 -0.06 4.65
C ASP A 66 8.68 0.71 4.08
N GLY A 67 8.71 2.04 4.20
CA GLY A 67 9.75 2.90 3.61
C GLY A 67 9.72 2.94 2.08
N LYS A 68 8.59 2.57 1.45
CA LYS A 68 8.44 2.55 -0.01
C LYS A 68 8.09 3.94 -0.56
N PRO A 69 8.64 4.32 -1.72
CA PRO A 69 8.25 5.56 -2.40
C PRO A 69 6.80 5.52 -2.86
N VAL A 70 6.02 6.55 -2.49
CA VAL A 70 4.62 6.73 -2.93
C VAL A 70 4.47 7.76 -4.06
N ALA A 71 5.43 8.67 -4.19
CA ALA A 71 5.55 9.56 -5.34
C ALA A 71 6.33 8.88 -6.47
N PRO A 72 6.09 9.24 -7.75
CA PRO A 72 6.86 8.70 -8.87
C PRO A 72 8.37 8.83 -8.64
N ILE A 73 9.09 7.80 -9.08
CA ILE A 73 10.54 7.78 -9.19
C ILE A 73 10.90 8.39 -10.54
N THR A 74 11.86 9.29 -10.54
CA THR A 74 12.34 10.09 -11.67
C THR A 74 13.85 10.00 -11.76
N GLU A 75 14.43 10.54 -12.82
CA GLU A 75 15.87 10.56 -13.06
C GLU A 75 16.64 11.23 -11.91
N THR A 76 16.04 12.22 -11.25
CA THR A 76 16.67 12.93 -10.12
C THR A 76 16.83 12.08 -8.87
N ASP A 77 16.16 10.93 -8.79
CA ASP A 77 16.26 10.02 -7.66
C ASP A 77 17.47 9.08 -7.75
N PHE A 78 18.26 9.15 -8.84
CA PHE A 78 19.41 8.27 -9.10
C PHE A 78 20.76 8.94 -8.85
N VAL A 79 21.65 8.23 -8.15
CA VAL A 79 23.06 8.58 -7.94
C VAL A 79 23.90 7.33 -8.20
N ASP A 80 24.93 7.45 -9.03
CA ASP A 80 25.80 6.33 -9.46
C ASP A 80 24.97 5.12 -9.91
N ASP A 81 24.00 5.40 -10.79
CA ASP A 81 23.07 4.44 -11.39
C ASP A 81 22.15 3.69 -10.39
N LYS A 82 22.10 4.10 -9.11
CA LYS A 82 21.22 3.52 -8.08
C LYS A 82 20.14 4.49 -7.63
N CYS A 83 18.91 4.01 -7.48
CA CYS A 83 17.83 4.82 -6.91
C CYS A 83 18.02 4.99 -5.39
N THR A 84 18.10 6.24 -4.95
CA THR A 84 18.32 6.62 -3.54
C THR A 84 17.10 6.35 -2.64
N ARG A 85 15.90 6.35 -3.23
CA ARG A 85 14.63 6.09 -2.52
C ARG A 85 14.21 4.62 -2.55
N CYS A 86 14.88 3.78 -3.33
CA CYS A 86 14.47 2.41 -3.57
C CYS A 86 15.65 1.55 -4.05
N SER A 87 16.27 0.80 -3.12
CA SER A 87 17.58 0.15 -3.36
C SER A 87 17.58 -0.96 -4.42
N TYR A 88 16.41 -1.51 -4.75
CA TYR A 88 16.25 -2.56 -5.77
C TYR A 88 15.86 -2.00 -7.15
N ILE A 89 15.92 -0.68 -7.30
CA ILE A 89 15.75 0.02 -8.58
C ILE A 89 17.08 0.66 -8.99
N TYR A 90 17.50 0.41 -10.23
CA TYR A 90 18.78 0.88 -10.76
C TYR A 90 18.71 1.12 -12.26
N LYS A 91 19.69 1.88 -12.75
CA LYS A 91 20.01 2.02 -14.16
C LYS A 91 21.11 1.01 -14.51
N SER A 92 20.93 0.31 -15.62
CA SER A 92 21.87 -0.69 -16.13
C SER A 92 22.84 -0.04 -17.13
N GLU A 93 23.95 -0.72 -17.45
CA GLU A 93 24.99 -0.24 -18.37
C GLU A 93 24.46 0.05 -19.79
N ASP A 94 23.37 -0.62 -20.18
CA ASP A 94 22.64 -0.38 -21.43
C ASP A 94 21.74 0.87 -21.41
N GLY A 95 21.78 1.64 -20.31
CA GLY A 95 21.03 2.88 -20.11
C GLY A 95 19.57 2.69 -19.69
N LYS A 96 19.11 1.45 -19.56
CA LYS A 96 17.73 1.11 -19.17
C LYS A 96 17.57 1.04 -17.66
N TYR A 97 16.35 1.23 -17.17
CA TYR A 97 16.04 1.12 -15.75
C TYR A 97 15.38 -0.21 -15.43
N TYR A 98 15.70 -0.76 -14.27
CA TYR A 98 15.18 -2.05 -13.81
C TYR A 98 14.68 -1.95 -12.37
N ASN A 99 13.61 -2.70 -12.08
CA ASN A 99 13.15 -3.00 -10.74
C ASN A 99 13.31 -4.50 -10.50
N ASP A 100 14.24 -4.89 -9.63
CA ASP A 100 14.53 -6.29 -9.31
C ASP A 100 13.42 -6.98 -8.48
N GLN A 101 12.51 -6.19 -7.91
CA GLN A 101 11.42 -6.64 -7.04
C GLN A 101 10.04 -6.26 -7.59
N ALA A 102 9.91 -6.05 -8.91
CA ALA A 102 8.63 -5.66 -9.53
C ALA A 102 7.54 -6.74 -9.42
N VAL A 103 7.93 -8.01 -9.40
CA VAL A 103 7.03 -9.15 -9.17
C VAL A 103 7.43 -9.86 -7.88
N VAL A 104 6.49 -9.99 -6.95
CA VAL A 104 6.65 -10.72 -5.69
C VAL A 104 5.84 -12.01 -5.72
N PHE A 105 6.46 -13.09 -5.28
CA PHE A 105 5.83 -14.40 -5.21
C PHE A 105 5.45 -14.72 -3.76
N LYS A 106 4.21 -15.12 -3.53
CA LYS A 106 3.67 -15.41 -2.19
C LYS A 106 2.83 -16.67 -2.19
N LYS A 107 2.71 -17.36 -1.04
CA LYS A 107 1.79 -18.50 -0.91
C LYS A 107 0.33 -18.06 -0.81
N SER A 108 0.09 -16.91 -0.20
CA SER A 108 -1.21 -16.25 -0.11
C SER A 108 -1.04 -14.73 -0.06
N TYR A 109 -2.12 -13.98 -0.24
CA TYR A 109 -2.07 -12.51 -0.11
C TYR A 109 -1.66 -12.06 1.30
N ASP A 110 -2.01 -12.86 2.31
CA ASP A 110 -1.72 -12.59 3.73
C ASP A 110 -0.36 -13.15 4.18
N ASP A 111 0.38 -13.84 3.30
CA ASP A 111 1.71 -14.34 3.63
C ASP A 111 2.67 -13.15 3.85
N PRO A 112 3.24 -13.00 5.07
CA PRO A 112 4.23 -11.96 5.32
C PRO A 112 5.54 -12.20 4.56
N SER A 113 5.77 -13.45 4.12
CA SER A 113 6.98 -13.84 3.40
C SER A 113 6.87 -13.42 1.93
N SER A 114 7.87 -12.68 1.47
CA SER A 114 8.02 -12.30 0.06
C SER A 114 9.13 -13.12 -0.57
N GLN A 115 8.85 -13.75 -1.71
CA GLN A 115 9.85 -14.47 -2.50
C GLN A 115 10.12 -13.73 -3.81
N TYR A 116 11.38 -13.68 -4.22
CA TYR A 116 11.82 -13.06 -5.47
C TYR A 116 12.57 -14.09 -6.32
N MET A 117 12.16 -14.23 -7.57
CA MET A 117 12.74 -15.20 -8.52
C MET A 117 13.56 -14.45 -9.58
N TYR A 118 14.84 -14.78 -9.72
CA TYR A 118 15.73 -14.08 -10.66
C TYR A 118 16.02 -14.86 -11.95
N GLN A 119 15.64 -16.14 -11.99
CA GLN A 119 15.89 -17.05 -13.11
C GLN A 119 14.58 -17.64 -13.62
N GLY A 120 14.53 -17.93 -14.92
CA GLY A 120 13.34 -18.50 -15.58
C GLY A 120 12.44 -17.46 -16.25
N GLN A 121 11.33 -17.95 -16.82
CA GLN A 121 10.36 -17.12 -17.53
C GLN A 121 9.55 -16.20 -16.61
N GLN A 122 9.29 -16.65 -15.38
CA GLN A 122 8.69 -15.84 -14.33
C GLN A 122 9.80 -15.29 -13.44
N ARG A 123 10.09 -14.00 -13.56
CA ARG A 123 11.15 -13.33 -12.80
C ARG A 123 10.66 -12.01 -12.20
N SER A 124 11.20 -11.69 -11.03
CA SER A 124 10.94 -10.47 -10.29
C SER A 124 11.50 -9.23 -10.97
N LYS A 125 12.65 -9.38 -11.64
CA LYS A 125 13.28 -8.30 -12.40
C LYS A 125 12.47 -7.92 -13.63
N GLN A 126 11.98 -6.69 -13.66
CA GLN A 126 11.30 -6.09 -14.81
C GLN A 126 12.02 -4.81 -15.25
N GLU A 127 12.06 -4.59 -16.56
CA GLU A 127 12.45 -3.29 -17.14
C GLU A 127 11.35 -2.27 -16.82
N ILE A 128 11.74 -1.05 -16.45
CA ILE A 128 10.81 0.03 -16.11
C ILE A 128 11.14 1.29 -16.91
N THR A 129 10.15 2.16 -17.04
CA THR A 129 10.30 3.48 -17.67
C THR A 129 10.04 4.57 -16.65
N LEU A 130 10.87 5.61 -16.64
CA LEU A 130 10.68 6.79 -15.80
C LEU A 130 9.75 7.81 -16.49
N PRO A 131 8.88 8.53 -15.76
CA PRO A 131 8.67 8.42 -14.31
C PRO A 131 7.95 7.11 -13.95
N TYR A 132 8.46 6.40 -12.94
CA TYR A 132 7.97 5.10 -12.52
C TYR A 132 7.22 5.20 -11.19
N VAL A 133 5.95 4.83 -11.17
CA VAL A 133 5.22 4.62 -9.91
C VAL A 133 5.50 3.21 -9.43
N LEU A 134 6.05 3.09 -8.21
CA LEU A 134 6.35 1.79 -7.63
C LEU A 134 5.09 0.92 -7.54
N ARG A 135 5.12 -0.22 -8.22
CA ARG A 135 4.06 -1.23 -8.22
C ARG A 135 4.70 -2.60 -8.05
N GLU A 136 4.19 -3.34 -7.08
CA GLU A 136 4.52 -4.75 -6.88
C GLU A 136 3.35 -5.57 -7.42
N GLU A 137 3.63 -6.40 -8.42
CA GLU A 137 2.71 -7.43 -8.88
C GLU A 137 2.84 -8.65 -7.97
N ILE A 138 1.73 -9.12 -7.40
CA ILE A 138 1.73 -10.32 -6.57
C ILE A 138 1.33 -11.51 -7.42
N VAL A 139 2.22 -12.52 -7.49
CA VAL A 139 1.94 -13.82 -8.09
C VAL A 139 1.83 -14.85 -6.99
N LEU A 140 0.70 -15.56 -6.94
CA LEU A 140 0.53 -16.65 -6.00
C LEU A 140 1.23 -17.90 -6.52
N ILE A 141 2.04 -18.51 -5.67
CA ILE A 141 2.72 -19.78 -5.95
C ILE A 141 2.15 -20.89 -5.05
N PRO A 142 2.13 -22.15 -5.53
CA PRO A 142 1.63 -23.30 -4.76
C PRO A 142 2.33 -23.51 -3.42
#